data_AF-A0A2N9XZA0-F1
#
_entry.id   AF-A0A2N9XZA0-F1
#
_cell.length_a   1.000
_cell.length_b   1.000
_cell.length_c   1.000
_cell.angle_alpha   90.00
_cell.angle_beta   90.00
_cell.angle_gamma   90.00
#
_symmetry.space_group_name_H-M   'P 1'
#
loop_
_entity.id
_entity.type
_entity.pdbx_description
1 polymer ?
#
loop_
_entity_poly.entity_id
_entity_poly.type
_entity_poly.pdbx_seq_one_letter_code
_entity_poly.pdbx_strand_id
1 'polypeptide(L)' 'MSNLKPGDNSGTNGGIYQEVDQHGHGVENYVTLKDHEKAPPTQHAGNSWKLKNRTPDSKH' A
#
# COMPACT_ATOMS: atom_id res chain seq x y z
N MET A 1 -4.39 0.85 12.05
CA MET A 1 -4.33 0.74 10.58
C MET A 1 -3.02 0.06 10.24
N SER A 2 -3.06 -1.21 9.87
CA SER A 2 -1.88 -2.02 9.58
C SER A 2 -1.30 -1.63 8.22
N ASN A 3 -0.03 -1.23 8.19
CA ASN A 3 0.69 -0.97 6.95
C ASN A 3 0.88 -2.29 6.20
N LEU A 4 0.65 -2.26 4.89
CA LEU A 4 0.77 -3.40 4.01
C LEU A 4 2.26 -3.67 3.75
N LYS A 5 2.74 -4.89 3.94
CA LYS A 5 4.16 -5.22 3.70
C LYS A 5 4.37 -5.57 2.23
N PRO A 6 5.61 -5.47 1.71
CA PRO A 6 5.99 -6.12 0.47
C PRO A 6 5.54 -7.59 0.42
N GLY A 7 4.82 -7.97 -0.63
CA GLY A 7 4.29 -9.33 -0.80
C GLY A 7 2.97 -9.63 -0.08
N ASP A 8 2.52 -8.75 0.82
CA ASP A 8 1.20 -8.86 1.46
C ASP A 8 0.08 -8.56 0.45
N ASN A 9 -1.07 -9.18 0.65
CA ASN A 9 -2.22 -9.01 -0.24
C ASN A 9 -3.03 -7.77 0.18
N SER A 10 -3.31 -6.86 -0.76
CA SER A 10 -4.14 -5.66 -0.54
C SER A 10 -5.58 -6.00 -0.10
N GLY A 11 -6.03 -7.24 -0.35
CA GLY A 11 -7.36 -7.71 0.00
C GLY A 11 -8.42 -6.94 -0.77
N THR A 12 -9.46 -6.48 -0.08
CA THR A 12 -10.51 -5.61 -0.67
C THR A 12 -10.21 -4.12 -0.50
N ASN A 13 -8.95 -3.78 -0.26
CA ASN A 13 -8.48 -2.41 -0.06
C ASN A 13 -7.63 -1.92 -1.24
N GLY A 14 -8.00 -2.32 -2.47
CA GLY A 14 -7.38 -1.79 -3.68
C GLY A 14 -7.35 -0.26 -3.65
N GLY A 15 -6.25 0.35 -4.07
CA GLY A 15 -6.00 1.76 -3.87
C GLY A 15 -4.59 2.22 -4.16
N ILE A 16 -4.34 3.50 -3.91
CA ILE A 16 -3.03 4.13 -3.92
C ILE A 16 -2.41 3.99 -2.53
N TYR A 17 -1.24 3.38 -2.49
CA TYR A 17 -0.41 3.24 -1.32
C TYR A 17 0.85 4.10 -1.46
N GLN A 18 1.27 4.72 -0.37
CA GLN A 18 2.53 5.44 -0.26
C GLN A 18 3.51 4.62 0.57
N GLU A 19 4.73 4.48 0.11
CA GLU A 19 5.78 3.85 0.89
C GLU A 19 6.10 4.74 2.10
N VAL A 20 6.19 4.11 3.26
CA VAL A 20 6.60 4.75 4.51
C VAL A 20 7.73 3.94 5.13
N ASP A 21 8.67 4.63 5.74
CA ASP A 21 9.75 3.96 6.45
C ASP A 21 9.28 3.35 7.78
N GLN A 22 10.17 2.62 8.44
CA GLN A 22 9.92 2.01 9.75
C GLN A 22 9.48 3.01 10.85
N HIS A 23 9.82 4.29 10.73
CA HIS A 23 9.39 5.37 11.62
C HIS A 23 8.09 6.05 11.15
N GLY A 24 7.58 5.69 9.97
CA GLY A 24 6.32 6.20 9.42
C GLY A 24 6.42 7.49 8.61
N HIS A 25 7.63 7.93 8.25
CA HIS A 25 7.84 9.02 7.30
C HIS A 25 7.51 8.52 5.90
N GLY A 26 6.64 9.25 5.20
CA GLY A 26 6.31 8.95 3.82
C GLY A 26 7.44 9.34 2.89
N VAL A 27 7.86 8.41 2.04
CA VAL A 27 8.74 8.70 0.92
C VAL A 27 7.92 9.07 -0.30
N GLU A 28 8.56 9.69 -1.29
CA GLU A 28 7.96 10.06 -2.57
C GLU A 28 7.79 8.85 -3.52
N ASN A 29 7.47 7.68 -2.96
CA ASN A 29 7.20 6.47 -3.71
C ASN A 29 5.74 6.03 -3.50
N TYR A 30 5.04 5.82 -4.60
CA TYR A 30 3.62 5.50 -4.61
C TYR A 30 3.37 4.31 -5.52
N VAL A 31 2.49 3.43 -5.09
CA VAL A 31 2.03 2.29 -5.90
C VAL A 31 0.52 2.26 -5.92
N THR A 32 -0.04 1.91 -7.06
CA THR A 32 -1.46 1.58 -7.16
C THR A 32 -1.59 0.07 -7.12
N LEU A 33 -2.32 -0.45 -6.14
CA LEU A 33 -2.63 -1.86 -6.00
C LEU A 33 -4.09 -2.10 -6.33
N LYS A 34 -4.36 -3.15 -7.10
CA LYS A 34 -5.72 -3.65 -7.30
C LYS A 34 -6.18 -4.46 -6.09
N ASP A 35 -7.49 -4.64 -5.99
CA ASP A 35 -8.05 -5.62 -5.07
C ASP A 35 -7.46 -7.02 -5.35
N HIS A 36 -7.13 -7.72 -4.27
CA HIS A 36 -6.52 -9.04 -4.27
C HIS A 36 -5.10 -9.07 -4.87
N GLU A 37 -4.49 -7.91 -5.12
CA GLU A 37 -3.13 -7.80 -5.63
C GLU A 37 -2.09 -7.82 -4.49
N LYS A 38 -0.92 -8.39 -4.77
CA LYS A 38 0.20 -8.40 -3.82
C LYS A 38 0.98 -7.10 -3.94
N ALA A 39 1.34 -6.50 -2.81
CA ALA A 39 2.19 -5.32 -2.80
C ALA A 39 3.56 -5.64 -3.40
N PRO A 40 4.11 -4.81 -4.29
CA PRO A 40 5.47 -4.98 -4.78
C PRO A 40 6.49 -4.73 -3.66
N PRO A 41 7.77 -5.11 -3.88
CA PRO A 41 8.85 -4.68 -3.02
C PRO A 41 8.91 -3.16 -2.92
N THR A 42 9.13 -2.66 -1.70
CA THR A 42 9.45 -1.25 -1.44
C THR A 42 10.84 -0.92 -1.95
N GLN A 43 11.09 0.36 -2.19
CA GLN A 43 12.38 0.83 -2.68
C GLN A 43 13.49 0.62 -1.64
N HIS A 44 13.15 0.70 -0.35
CA HIS A 44 14.05 0.33 0.75
C HIS A 44 13.55 -0.89 1.52
N ALA A 45 14.48 -1.76 1.91
CA ALA A 45 14.19 -2.92 2.75
C ALA A 45 13.75 -2.47 4.15
N GLY A 46 12.66 -3.06 4.66
CA GLY A 46 12.07 -2.69 5.96
C GLY A 46 10.97 -1.64 5.89
N ASN A 47 10.76 -1.01 4.73
CA ASN A 47 9.66 -0.08 4.52
C ASN A 47 8.32 -0.83 4.33
N SER A 48 7.23 -0.10 4.47
CA SER A 48 5.87 -0.61 4.32
C SER A 48 5.02 0.30 3.46
N TRP A 49 3.93 -0.24 2.92
CA TRP A 49 2.95 0.48 2.13
C TRP A 49 1.80 0.96 3.00
N LYS A 50 1.62 2.28 3.08
CA LYS A 50 0.51 2.91 3.78
C LYS A 50 -0.56 3.30 2.78
N LEU A 51 -1.78 2.79 2.96
CA LEU A 51 -2.93 3.16 2.13
C LEU A 51 -3.19 4.66 2.28
N LYS A 52 -3.13 5.40 1.17
CA LYS A 52 -3.44 6.84 1.11
C LYS A 52 -4.84 7.07 0.60
N ASN A 53 -5.15 6.45 -0.53
CA ASN A 53 -6.45 6.55 -1.17
C ASN A 53 -6.93 5.15 -1.51
N ARG A 54 -8.04 4.72 -0.92
CA ARG A 54 -8.72 3.51 -1.36
C ARG A 54 -9.45 3.81 -2.67
N THR A 55 -9.35 2.93 -3.64
CA THR A 55 -10.19 2.96 -4.84
C THR A 55 -11.63 2.76 -4.37
N PRO A 56 -12.55 3.69 -4.65
CA PRO A 56 -13.94 3.52 -4.26
C PRO A 56 -14.50 2.27 -4.94
N ASP A 57 -14.93 1.29 -4.16
CA ASP A 57 -15.68 0.17 -4.70
C ASP A 57 -17.07 0.64 -5.08
N SER A 58 -17.46 0.44 -6.35
CA SER A 58 -18.78 0.79 -6.88
C SER A 58 -19.85 -0.14 -6.30
N LYS A 59 -20.09 -0.09 -5.00
CA LYS A 59 -21.30 -0.61 -4.37
C LYS A 59 -22.26 0.56 -4.21
N HIS A 60 -23.07 0.74 -5.24
CA HIS A 60 -24.29 1.55 -5.20
C HIS A 60 -25.42 0.72 -4.61
#